data_AF-A0A2V9WJU3-F1
#
_entry.id   AF-A0A2V9WJU3-F1
#
_cell.length_a   1.000
_cell.length_b   1.000
_cell.length_c   1.000
_cell.angle_alpha   90.00
_cell.angle_beta   90.00
_cell.angle_gamma   90.00
#
_symmetry.space_group_name_H-M   'P 1'
#
loop_
_entity.id
_entity.type
_entity.pdbx_description
1 polymer ?
#
loop_
_entity_poly.entity_id
_entity_poly.type
_entity_poly.pdbx_seq_one_letter_code
_entity_poly.pdbx_strand_id
1 'polypeptide(L)'
;MVTAAVVDEIRYPVGEFRIDPDATPQKRTMWIEQMAEAPAKLGTALLGLSEEQLDTRYRKDGWTLRQVVHHLADAPLNGFTRFKLA
;
A
#
# COMPACT_ATOMS: atom_id res chain seq x y z
N MET A 1 -4.68 21.83 23.35
CA MET A 1 -3.38 21.23 22.97
C MET A 1 -3.67 19.82 22.50
N VAL A 2 -3.58 19.56 21.19
CA VAL A 2 -3.75 18.20 20.66
C VAL A 2 -2.36 17.60 20.58
N THR A 3 -2.09 16.59 21.39
CA THR A 3 -0.88 15.78 21.34
C THR A 3 -0.82 15.12 19.96
N ALA A 4 0.14 15.52 19.13
CA ALA A 4 0.49 14.75 17.94
C ALA A 4 0.91 13.36 18.42
N ALA A 5 0.16 12.32 18.04
CA ALA A 5 0.60 10.95 18.22
C ALA A 5 1.96 10.83 17.53
N VAL A 6 2.95 10.28 18.23
CA VAL A 6 4.23 9.91 17.62
C VAL A 6 3.90 8.80 16.63
N VAL A 7 3.73 9.17 15.36
CA VAL A 7 3.51 8.23 14.28
C VAL A 7 4.77 7.38 14.19
N ASP A 8 4.61 6.05 14.16
CA ASP A 8 5.69 5.15 13.81
C ASP A 8 6.05 5.43 12.34
N GLU A 9 7.02 6.34 12.14
CA GLU A 9 7.39 6.90 10.83
C GLU A 9 7.83 5.82 9.84
N ILE A 10 8.37 4.70 10.34
CA ILE A 10 8.79 3.57 9.50
C ILE A 10 7.57 2.71 9.12
N ARG A 11 6.60 2.56 10.03
CA ARG A 11 5.35 1.83 9.75
C ARG A 11 4.39 2.60 8.85
N TYR A 12 4.35 3.94 8.96
CA TYR A 12 3.51 4.83 8.17
C TYR A 12 4.34 5.91 7.45
N PRO A 13 5.22 5.52 6.51
CA PRO A 13 6.20 6.43 5.89
C PRO A 13 5.57 7.51 5.00
N VAL A 14 4.30 7.35 4.62
CA VAL A 14 3.50 8.34 3.87
C VAL A 14 2.30 8.85 4.69
N GLY A 15 2.32 8.64 6.00
CA GLY A 15 1.22 8.93 6.90
C GLY A 15 0.09 7.90 6.86
N GLU A 16 -0.93 8.13 7.69
CA GLU A 16 -2.15 7.32 7.73
C GLU A 16 -3.17 7.78 6.68
N PHE A 17 -3.97 6.84 6.19
CA PHE A 17 -5.10 7.16 5.32
C PHE A 17 -6.07 8.11 6.05
N ARG A 18 -6.43 9.21 5.38
CA ARG A 18 -7.48 10.12 5.82
C ARG A 18 -8.58 10.11 4.78
N ILE A 19 -9.82 9.94 5.24
CA ILE A 19 -10.99 9.99 4.37
C ILE A 19 -11.04 11.38 3.73
N ASP A 20 -11.03 11.41 2.40
CA ASP A 20 -11.36 12.61 1.64
C ASP A 20 -12.89 12.72 1.59
N PRO A 21 -13.50 13.73 2.24
CA PRO A 21 -14.95 13.88 2.26
C PRO A 21 -15.53 14.16 0.87
N ASP A 22 -14.71 14.65 -0.06
CA ASP A 22 -15.13 15.09 -1.39
C ASP A 22 -14.59 14.16 -2.48
N ALA A 23 -15.22 13.00 -2.64
CA ALA A 23 -14.91 12.01 -3.69
C ALA A 23 -15.48 12.41 -5.07
N THR A 24 -15.00 13.52 -5.63
CA THR A 24 -15.48 14.05 -6.94
C THR A 24 -15.26 13.05 -8.09
N PRO A 25 -16.01 13.14 -9.21
CA PRO A 25 -15.79 12.28 -10.37
C PRO A 25 -14.35 12.28 -10.87
N GLN A 26 -13.69 13.45 -10.89
CA GLN A 26 -12.30 13.60 -11.33
C GLN A 26 -11.33 12.86 -10.39
N LYS A 27 -11.51 13.01 -9.06
CA LYS A 27 -10.70 12.28 -8.07
C LYS A 27 -10.91 10.76 -8.19
N ARG A 28 -12.14 10.31 -8.44
CA ARG A 28 -12.42 8.88 -8.67
C ARG A 28 -11.69 8.35 -9.90
N THR A 29 -11.71 9.06 -11.02
CA THR A 29 -10.95 8.67 -12.21
C THR A 29 -9.45 8.60 -11.90
N MET A 30 -8.91 9.62 -11.24
CA MET A 30 -7.50 9.65 -10.82
C MET A 30 -7.14 8.46 -9.91
N TRP A 31 -7.97 8.12 -8.91
CA TRP A 31 -7.71 6.98 -8.03
C TRP A 31 -7.76 5.65 -8.78
N ILE A 32 -8.68 5.50 -9.74
CA ILE A 32 -8.75 4.30 -10.60
C ILE A 32 -7.46 4.16 -11.42
N GLU A 33 -6.97 5.24 -12.02
CA GLU A 33 -5.71 5.26 -12.77
C GLU A 33 -4.51 4.92 -11.87
N GLN A 34 -4.44 5.51 -10.68
CA GLN A 34 -3.39 5.20 -9.70
C GLN A 34 -3.40 3.73 -9.27
N MET A 35 -4.58 3.15 -9.05
CA MET A 35 -4.72 1.72 -8.75
C MET A 35 -4.28 0.85 -9.93
N ALA A 36 -4.59 1.25 -11.16
CA ALA A 36 -4.20 0.52 -12.37
C ALA A 36 -2.68 0.56 -12.62
N GLU A 37 -2.00 1.65 -12.26
CA GLU A 37 -0.55 1.80 -12.39
C GLU A 37 0.25 1.08 -11.29
N ALA A 38 -0.36 0.83 -10.13
CA ALA A 38 0.33 0.31 -8.95
C ALA A 38 1.09 -1.00 -9.19
N PRO A 39 0.57 -2.01 -9.92
CA PRO A 39 1.31 -3.25 -10.17
C PRO A 39 2.60 -3.03 -10.98
N ALA A 40 2.57 -2.15 -11.99
CA ALA A 40 3.75 -1.84 -12.79
C ALA A 40 4.82 -1.10 -11.96
N LYS A 41 4.39 -0.10 -11.17
CA LYS A 41 5.27 0.63 -10.25
C LYS A 41 5.91 -0.30 -9.21
N LEU A 42 5.15 -1.25 -8.68
CA LEU A 42 5.67 -2.29 -7.77
C LEU A 42 6.70 -3.17 -8.47
N GLY A 43 6.41 -3.63 -9.70
CA GLY A 43 7.35 -4.41 -10.50
C GLY A 43 8.67 -3.68 -10.75
N THR A 44 8.62 -2.38 -11.07
CA THR A 44 9.82 -1.55 -11.22
C THR A 44 10.59 -1.41 -9.90
N ALA A 45 9.91 -1.25 -8.77
CA ALA A 45 10.56 -1.11 -7.45
C ALA A 45 11.29 -2.39 -6.99
N LEU A 46 10.87 -3.56 -7.50
CA LEU A 46 11.47 -4.85 -7.18
C LEU A 46 12.54 -5.29 -8.18
N LEU A 47 12.70 -4.56 -9.29
CA LEU A 47 13.59 -4.94 -10.38
C LEU A 47 15.06 -4.95 -9.89
N GLY A 48 15.73 -6.09 -10.08
CA GLY A 48 17.14 -6.25 -9.74
C GLY A 48 17.42 -6.59 -8.27
N LEU A 49 16.39 -6.78 -7.44
CA LEU A 49 16.56 -7.31 -6.10
C LEU A 49 16.93 -8.80 -6.13
N SER A 50 17.87 -9.20 -5.28
CA SER A 50 18.18 -10.62 -5.03
C SER A 50 17.14 -11.28 -4.13
N GLU A 51 17.15 -12.61 -4.06
CA GLU A 51 16.27 -13.37 -3.15
C GLU A 51 16.50 -12.98 -1.68
N GLU A 52 17.75 -12.75 -1.28
CA GLU A 52 18.09 -12.32 0.09
C GLU A 52 17.55 -10.91 0.40
N GLN A 53 17.54 -10.03 -0.60
CA GLN A 53 16.97 -8.69 -0.47
C GLN A 53 15.44 -8.76 -0.37
N LEU A 54 14.79 -9.65 -1.14
CA LEU A 54 13.35 -9.91 -1.02
C LEU A 54 12.97 -10.44 0.36
N ASP A 55 13.87 -11.17 1.02
CA ASP A 55 13.67 -11.70 2.38
C ASP A 55 14.10 -10.73 3.50
N THR A 56 14.53 -9.51 3.15
CA THR A 56 14.86 -8.46 4.11
C THR A 56 13.59 -7.82 4.68
N ARG A 57 13.53 -7.60 6.00
CA ARG A 57 12.39 -6.95 6.68
C ARG A 57 12.42 -5.44 6.46
N TYR A 58 11.30 -4.85 6.06
CA TYR A 58 11.23 -3.40 5.81
C TYR A 58 11.33 -2.55 7.09
N ARG A 59 11.04 -3.13 8.26
CA ARG A 59 11.23 -2.53 9.59
C ARG A 59 11.51 -3.60 10.64
N LYS A 60 11.99 -3.20 11.81
CA LYS A 60 12.16 -4.10 12.97
C LYS A 60 10.84 -4.81 13.28
N ASP A 61 10.92 -6.13 13.44
CA ASP A 61 9.77 -7.02 13.69
C ASP A 61 8.65 -6.92 12.63
N GLY A 62 8.95 -6.36 11.45
CA GLY A 62 8.04 -6.19 10.33
C GLY A 62 8.11 -7.32 9.30
N TRP A 63 7.36 -7.20 8.22
CA TRP A 63 7.36 -8.16 7.12
C TRP A 63 8.59 -8.04 6.23
N THR A 64 8.93 -9.14 5.56
CA THR A 64 9.89 -9.11 4.45
C THR A 64 9.29 -8.38 3.25
N LEU A 65 10.13 -7.89 2.33
CA LEU A 65 9.64 -7.30 1.09
C LEU A 65 8.73 -8.29 0.33
N ARG A 66 9.12 -9.56 0.24
CA ARG A 66 8.32 -10.63 -0.37
C ARG A 66 6.93 -10.74 0.24
N GLN A 67 6.81 -10.73 1.57
CA GLN A 67 5.53 -10.78 2.27
C GLN A 67 4.66 -9.54 1.98
N VAL A 68 5.26 -8.34 1.94
CA VAL A 68 4.55 -7.11 1.59
C VAL A 68 4.02 -7.20 0.16
N VAL A 69 4.82 -7.68 -0.79
CA VAL A 69 4.42 -7.84 -2.21
C VAL A 69 3.23 -8.79 -2.34
N HIS A 70 3.27 -9.96 -1.69
CA HIS A 70 2.14 -10.89 -1.70
C HIS A 70 0.89 -10.29 -1.03
N HIS A 71 1.06 -9.58 0.09
CA HIS A 71 -0.05 -8.91 0.75
C HIS A 71 -0.72 -7.85 -0.15
N LEU A 72 0.06 -7.12 -0.96
CA LEU A 72 -0.45 -6.16 -1.94
C LEU A 72 -1.24 -6.82 -3.08
N ALA A 73 -1.12 -8.13 -3.30
CA ALA A 73 -2.01 -8.89 -4.18
C ALA A 73 -3.28 -9.37 -3.45
N ASP A 74 -3.13 -9.88 -2.23
CA ASP A 74 -4.22 -10.44 -1.44
C ASP A 74 -5.23 -9.38 -0.97
N ALA A 75 -4.76 -8.19 -0.59
CA ALA A 75 -5.63 -7.14 -0.04
C ALA A 75 -6.61 -6.57 -1.10
N PRO A 76 -6.19 -6.23 -2.34
CA PRO A 76 -7.12 -5.85 -3.40
C PRO A 76 -8.09 -6.95 -3.81
N LEU A 77 -7.66 -8.23 -3.80
CA LEU A 77 -8.56 -9.36 -4.06
C LEU A 77 -9.71 -9.38 -3.03
N ASN A 78 -9.37 -9.30 -1.73
CA ASN A 78 -10.37 -9.20 -0.67
C ASN A 78 -11.23 -7.94 -0.81
N GLY A 79 -10.64 -6.80 -1.19
CA GLY A 79 -11.37 -5.57 -1.47
C GLY A 79 -12.40 -5.77 -2.57
N PHE A 80 -11.98 -6.28 -3.72
CA PHE A 80 -12.86 -6.54 -4.87
C PHE A 80 -14.03 -7.45 -4.49
N THR A 81 -13.76 -8.54 -3.76
CA THR A 81 -14.80 -9.43 -3.21
C THR A 81 -15.80 -8.65 -2.37
N ARG A 82 -15.35 -7.79 -1.44
CA ARG A 82 -16.25 -6.96 -0.61
C ARG A 82 -17.10 -5.99 -1.44
N PHE A 83 -16.54 -5.41 -2.51
CA PHE A 83 -17.30 -4.52 -3.39
C PHE A 83 -18.35 -5.24 -4.25
N LYS A 84 -18.17 -6.54 -4.51
CA LYS A 84 -19.03 -7.30 -5.44
C LYS A 84 -20.00 -8.27 -4.76
N LEU A 85 -19.62 -8.80 -3.59
CA LEU A 85 -20.27 -9.97 -2.99
C LEU A 85 -20.68 -9.78 -1.51
N ALA A 86 -20.41 -8.62 -0.91
CA ALA A 86 -20.84 -8.30 0.45
C ALA A 86 -21.99 -7.29 0.46
#